data_AF-A0A183DR58-F1
#
_entry.id   AF-A0A183DR58-F1
#
_cell.length_a   1.000
_cell.length_b   1.000
_cell.length_c   1.000
_cell.angle_alpha   90.00
_cell.angle_beta   90.00
_cell.angle_gamma   90.00
#
_symmetry.space_group_name_H-M   'P 1'
#
loop_
_entity.id
_entity.type
_entity.pdbx_description
1 polymer ?
#
loop_
_entity_poly.entity_id
_entity_poly.type
_entity_poly.pdbx_seq_one_letter_code
_entity_poly.pdbx_strand_id
1 'polypeptide(L)'
;MLTNSSCRCREKLNELPWKVNYDALSLARGFALTLDPFFRSLMRACIRYALKRFIVKEQVQIPPHLGRSMFGVIDETGILQCGQIFVQYTNCVWLRASLANASRTVLTGKVMLTKNPCIVAGDVRIFEAVDVPQLHHLVDVVVFPQHGPRPHTDEMAGSDLDGDEYSVMWDQELMFEHNEAPLDFPKPKITTKNEVEEDHVDLEMRKFFSTYVKQDSIGSISNAFMVNADLYGIDSEVKSI
;
A
#
# COMPACT_ATOMS: atom_id res chain seq x y z
N MET A 1 -19.80 -4.56 -34.51
CA MET A 1 -18.45 -4.14 -34.06
C MET A 1 -18.40 -2.74 -33.44
N LEU A 2 -19.13 -1.73 -33.94
CA LEU A 2 -19.08 -0.35 -33.43
C LEU A 2 -19.69 -0.12 -32.03
N THR A 3 -20.66 -0.96 -31.62
CA THR A 3 -21.34 -0.84 -30.32
C THR A 3 -20.41 -1.20 -29.16
N ASN A 4 -19.57 -2.23 -29.35
CA ASN A 4 -18.68 -2.75 -28.32
C ASN A 4 -17.51 -1.78 -28.02
N SER A 5 -16.99 -1.09 -29.05
CA SER A 5 -15.96 -0.06 -28.87
C SER A 5 -16.49 1.19 -28.18
N SER A 6 -17.73 1.61 -28.47
CA SER A 6 -18.34 2.77 -27.82
C SER A 6 -18.63 2.54 -26.33
N CYS A 7 -18.99 1.32 -25.91
CA CYS A 7 -19.19 1.00 -24.49
C CYS A 7 -17.87 1.04 -23.71
N ARG A 8 -16.81 0.42 -24.24
CA ARG A 8 -15.47 0.44 -23.61
C ARG A 8 -14.89 1.85 -23.51
N CYS A 9 -15.18 2.74 -24.47
CA CYS A 9 -14.82 4.15 -24.36
C CYS A 9 -15.55 4.87 -23.21
N ARG A 10 -16.83 4.55 -22.93
CA ARG A 10 -17.57 5.15 -21.82
C ARG A 10 -17.00 4.74 -20.47
N GLU A 11 -16.71 3.46 -20.29
CA GLU A 11 -16.07 2.94 -19.08
C GLU A 11 -14.76 3.69 -18.79
N LYS A 12 -13.91 3.88 -19.80
CA LYS A 12 -12.65 4.62 -19.66
C LYS A 12 -12.81 6.13 -19.42
N LEU A 13 -13.87 6.75 -19.94
CA LEU A 13 -14.15 8.15 -19.65
C LEU A 13 -14.70 8.34 -18.23
N ASN A 14 -15.49 7.38 -17.71
CA ASN A 14 -16.01 7.39 -16.34
C ASN A 14 -14.90 7.21 -15.28
N GLU A 15 -13.74 6.65 -15.64
CA GLU A 15 -12.55 6.60 -14.77
C GLU A 15 -11.89 7.99 -14.56
N LEU A 16 -12.28 9.01 -15.33
CA LEU A 16 -11.72 10.37 -15.19
C LEU A 16 -12.36 11.13 -14.02
N PRO A 17 -11.60 11.99 -13.32
CA PRO A 17 -12.07 12.70 -12.12
C PRO A 17 -13.15 13.78 -12.37
N TRP A 18 -13.67 13.90 -13.59
CA TRP A 18 -14.58 14.97 -13.98
C TRP A 18 -16.04 14.53 -13.81
N LYS A 19 -16.88 15.40 -13.23
CA LYS A 19 -18.34 15.19 -13.04
C LYS A 19 -19.14 15.26 -14.35
N VAL A 20 -18.71 14.56 -15.39
CA VAL A 20 -19.49 14.39 -16.62
C VAL A 20 -20.07 12.98 -16.57
N ASN A 21 -21.40 12.89 -16.56
CA ASN A 21 -22.08 11.60 -16.66
C ASN A 21 -21.98 11.13 -18.13
N TYR A 22 -20.93 10.37 -18.45
CA TYR A 22 -20.72 9.86 -19.81
C TYR A 22 -21.72 8.75 -20.18
N ASP A 23 -22.42 8.14 -19.21
CA ASP A 23 -23.51 7.20 -19.46
C ASP A 23 -24.71 7.90 -20.10
N ALA A 24 -24.93 9.18 -19.78
CA ALA A 24 -25.94 10.01 -20.43
C ALA A 24 -25.59 10.39 -21.88
N LEU A 25 -24.34 10.20 -22.32
CA LEU A 25 -23.84 10.51 -23.67
C LEU A 25 -23.90 9.25 -24.56
N SER A 26 -25.12 8.92 -24.98
CA SER A 26 -25.40 7.75 -25.82
C SER A 26 -25.50 8.11 -27.31
N LEU A 27 -25.26 7.10 -28.17
CA LEU A 27 -25.49 7.24 -29.61
C LEU A 27 -26.95 7.59 -29.91
N ALA A 28 -27.89 7.07 -29.11
CA ALA A 28 -29.32 7.37 -29.21
C ALA A 28 -29.64 8.85 -28.95
N ARG A 29 -28.76 9.58 -28.24
CA ARG A 29 -28.86 11.03 -28.01
C ARG A 29 -27.97 11.84 -28.96
N GLY A 30 -27.48 11.23 -30.03
CA GLY A 30 -26.65 11.88 -31.05
C GLY A 30 -25.15 11.92 -30.74
N PHE A 31 -24.70 11.36 -29.60
CA PHE A 31 -23.30 11.37 -29.22
C PHE A 31 -22.55 10.14 -29.74
N ALA A 32 -21.85 10.31 -30.85
CA ALA A 32 -20.94 9.31 -31.38
C ALA A 32 -19.52 9.51 -30.82
N LEU A 33 -19.28 9.08 -29.57
CA LEU A 33 -18.02 9.31 -28.83
C LEU A 33 -16.75 8.87 -29.59
N THR A 34 -16.85 7.81 -30.39
CA THR A 34 -15.73 7.29 -31.17
C THR A 34 -15.59 7.92 -32.55
N LEU A 35 -16.49 8.82 -32.97
CA LEU A 35 -16.44 9.53 -34.26
C LEU A 35 -16.20 11.02 -34.06
N ASP A 36 -16.77 11.58 -32.99
CA ASP A 36 -16.64 12.97 -32.63
C ASP A 36 -15.16 13.35 -32.40
N PRO A 37 -14.64 14.40 -33.07
CA PRO A 37 -13.24 14.81 -32.96
C PRO A 37 -12.82 15.20 -31.54
N PHE A 38 -13.72 15.82 -30.76
CA PHE A 38 -13.43 16.24 -29.40
C PHE A 38 -13.28 15.03 -28.48
N PHE A 39 -14.24 14.11 -28.47
CA PHE A 39 -14.15 12.89 -27.64
C PHE A 39 -12.98 11.98 -28.06
N ARG A 40 -12.68 11.89 -29.36
CA ARG A 40 -11.46 11.22 -29.84
C ARG A 40 -10.19 11.86 -29.29
N SER A 41 -10.10 13.18 -29.31
CA SER A 41 -8.93 13.91 -28.79
C SER A 41 -8.77 13.69 -27.29
N LEU A 42 -9.88 13.76 -26.54
CA LEU A 42 -9.92 13.48 -25.11
C LEU A 42 -9.44 12.06 -24.81
N MET A 43 -9.99 11.04 -25.49
CA MET A 43 -9.55 9.65 -25.32
C MET A 43 -8.07 9.47 -25.60
N ARG A 44 -7.55 10.08 -26.66
CA ARG A 44 -6.10 10.05 -26.97
C ARG A 44 -5.28 10.71 -25.87
N ALA A 45 -5.74 11.81 -25.29
CA ALA A 45 -5.08 12.45 -24.17
C ALA A 45 -5.08 11.56 -22.91
N CYS A 46 -6.19 10.88 -22.61
CA CYS A 46 -6.29 9.94 -21.49
C CYS A 46 -5.33 8.75 -21.66
N ILE A 47 -5.27 8.18 -22.87
CA ILE A 47 -4.34 7.08 -23.17
C ILE A 47 -2.90 7.57 -23.03
N ARG A 48 -2.54 8.72 -23.59
CA ARG A 48 -1.19 9.29 -23.45
C ARG A 48 -0.83 9.56 -21.99
N TYR A 49 -1.78 10.06 -21.21
CA TYR A 49 -1.59 10.29 -19.77
C TYR A 49 -1.37 8.98 -19.01
N ALA A 50 -2.19 7.96 -19.27
CA ALA A 50 -2.04 6.64 -18.67
C ALA A 50 -0.70 6.00 -19.05
N LEU A 51 -0.31 6.01 -20.33
CA LEU A 51 0.98 5.52 -20.79
C LEU A 51 2.15 6.27 -20.15
N LYS A 52 2.08 7.61 -20.08
CA LYS A 52 3.10 8.41 -19.40
C LYS A 52 3.19 8.03 -17.92
N ARG A 53 2.07 7.77 -17.24
CA ARG A 53 2.05 7.33 -15.85
C ARG A 53 2.72 5.97 -15.68
N PHE A 54 2.45 5.01 -16.56
CA PHE A 54 3.09 3.69 -16.51
C PHE A 54 4.59 3.75 -16.83
N ILE A 55 4.98 4.49 -17.87
CA ILE A 55 6.39 4.57 -18.32
C ILE A 55 7.24 5.39 -17.35
N VAL A 56 6.72 6.50 -16.81
CA VAL A 56 7.53 7.44 -16.02
C VAL A 56 7.46 7.17 -14.52
N LYS A 57 6.36 6.60 -14.03
CA LYS A 57 6.18 6.35 -12.58
C LYS A 57 6.17 4.87 -12.21
N GLU A 58 6.23 3.98 -13.20
CA GLU A 58 6.19 2.52 -13.00
C GLU A 58 5.06 2.05 -12.07
N GLN A 59 3.95 2.79 -12.05
CA GLN A 59 2.80 2.48 -11.20
C GLN A 59 2.00 1.33 -11.78
N VAL A 60 2.44 0.10 -11.52
CA VAL A 60 1.70 -1.12 -11.82
C VAL A 60 0.60 -1.29 -10.78
N GLN A 61 -0.65 -1.28 -11.23
CA GLN A 61 -1.78 -1.52 -10.33
C GLN A 61 -2.00 -3.01 -10.16
N ILE A 62 -2.00 -3.49 -8.92
CA ILE A 62 -2.41 -4.85 -8.61
C ILE A 62 -3.94 -4.95 -8.80
N PRO A 63 -4.43 -5.97 -9.52
CA PRO A 63 -5.86 -6.15 -9.68
C PRO A 63 -6.58 -6.31 -8.32
N PRO A 64 -7.78 -5.74 -8.13
CA PRO A 64 -8.49 -5.78 -6.83
C PRO A 64 -8.83 -7.17 -6.27
N HIS A 65 -8.72 -8.20 -7.11
CA HIS A 65 -8.94 -9.60 -6.76
C HIS A 65 -7.64 -10.35 -6.42
N LEU A 66 -6.48 -9.69 -6.52
CA LEU A 66 -5.14 -10.23 -6.26
C LEU A 66 -4.36 -9.42 -5.21
N GLY A 67 -4.85 -8.26 -4.80
CA GLY A 67 -4.25 -7.49 -3.72
C GLY A 67 -5.08 -6.32 -3.23
N ARG A 68 -4.78 -5.85 -2.02
CA ARG A 68 -5.47 -4.76 -1.30
C ARG A 68 -4.54 -4.07 -0.31
N SER A 69 -4.86 -2.81 -0.01
CA SER A 69 -4.33 -2.12 1.17
C SER A 69 -5.28 -2.35 2.34
N MET A 70 -4.74 -2.76 3.49
CA MET A 70 -5.52 -3.13 4.68
C MET A 70 -4.82 -2.63 5.95
N PHE A 71 -5.58 -2.28 6.98
CA PHE A 71 -5.00 -1.98 8.29
C PHE A 71 -4.48 -3.25 8.96
N GLY A 72 -3.38 -3.12 9.70
CA GLY A 72 -2.91 -4.18 10.59
C GLY A 72 -3.66 -4.19 11.92
N VAL A 73 -3.93 -5.38 12.43
CA VAL A 73 -4.41 -5.62 13.80
C VAL A 73 -3.72 -6.84 14.38
N ILE A 74 -3.83 -7.03 15.70
CA ILE A 74 -3.25 -8.17 16.41
C ILE A 74 -4.32 -9.24 16.66
N ASP A 75 -3.90 -10.51 16.65
CA ASP A 75 -4.72 -11.62 17.11
C ASP A 75 -4.80 -11.64 18.64
N GLU A 76 -5.91 -11.15 19.19
CA GLU A 76 -6.19 -11.17 20.63
C GLU A 76 -6.49 -12.58 21.18
N THR A 77 -6.72 -13.57 20.30
CA THR A 77 -7.05 -14.95 20.69
C THR A 77 -5.82 -15.83 20.91
N GLY A 78 -4.66 -15.44 20.37
CA GLY A 78 -3.41 -16.20 20.45
C GLY A 78 -3.40 -17.50 19.65
N ILE A 79 -4.30 -17.65 18.67
CA ILE A 79 -4.43 -18.87 17.86
C ILE A 79 -3.39 -18.88 16.72
N LEU A 80 -3.16 -17.73 16.09
CA LEU A 80 -2.20 -17.61 14.98
C LEU A 80 -0.77 -17.89 15.45
N GLN A 81 -0.08 -18.76 14.71
CA GLN A 81 1.33 -19.05 14.95
C GLN A 81 2.25 -18.06 14.24
N CYS A 82 3.50 -17.98 14.67
CA CYS A 82 4.54 -17.21 13.98
C CYS A 82 4.66 -17.68 12.51
N GLY A 83 4.63 -16.73 11.57
CA GLY A 83 4.61 -16.97 10.12
C GLY A 83 3.20 -17.10 9.52
N GLN A 84 2.15 -17.14 10.34
CA GLN A 84 0.76 -17.18 9.90
C GLN A 84 0.08 -15.82 10.07
N ILE A 85 -0.86 -15.53 9.17
CA ILE A 85 -1.75 -14.37 9.27
C ILE A 85 -3.19 -14.79 9.02
N PHE A 86 -4.15 -13.97 9.44
CA PHE A 86 -5.54 -14.09 9.01
C PHE A 86 -5.94 -12.88 8.18
N VAL A 87 -6.55 -13.13 7.02
CA VAL A 87 -7.06 -12.09 6.12
C VAL A 87 -8.43 -12.51 5.61
N GLN A 88 -9.41 -11.66 5.80
CA GLN A 88 -10.74 -11.79 5.23
C GLN A 88 -11.11 -10.48 4.56
N TYR A 89 -11.58 -10.53 3.32
CA TYR A 89 -11.87 -9.33 2.54
C TYR A 89 -13.25 -9.34 1.91
N THR A 90 -13.82 -8.15 1.72
CA THR A 90 -15.12 -7.95 1.08
C THR A 90 -15.00 -8.02 -0.44
N ASN A 91 -15.70 -8.91 -1.13
CA ASN A 91 -15.52 -9.15 -2.58
C ASN A 91 -15.74 -7.90 -3.47
N CYS A 92 -16.65 -7.00 -3.07
CA CYS A 92 -16.91 -5.76 -3.80
C CYS A 92 -16.21 -4.57 -3.13
N VAL A 93 -15.06 -4.15 -3.68
CA VAL A 93 -14.30 -2.96 -3.22
C VAL A 93 -15.11 -1.65 -3.36
N TRP A 94 -16.06 -1.61 -4.31
CA TRP A 94 -16.85 -0.42 -4.63
C TRP A 94 -18.16 -0.31 -3.84
N LEU A 95 -18.53 -1.35 -3.08
CA LEU A 95 -19.79 -1.35 -2.34
C LEU A 95 -19.64 -0.50 -1.07
N ARG A 96 -20.29 0.66 -1.05
CA ARG A 96 -20.50 1.46 0.18
C ARG A 96 -21.66 0.93 1.04
N ALA A 97 -22.28 -0.19 0.65
CA ALA A 97 -23.43 -0.75 1.34
C ALA A 97 -22.99 -1.42 2.65
N SER A 98 -23.92 -1.50 3.61
CA SER A 98 -23.63 -1.97 4.97
C SER A 98 -22.87 -3.30 4.95
N LEU A 99 -21.71 -3.32 5.63
CA LEU A 99 -20.80 -4.47 5.77
C LEU A 99 -21.51 -5.79 6.14
N ALA A 100 -22.69 -5.72 6.74
CA ALA A 100 -23.50 -6.86 7.19
C ALA A 100 -23.84 -7.88 6.08
N ASN A 101 -24.17 -7.44 4.85
CA ASN A 101 -24.63 -8.32 3.77
C ASN A 101 -23.65 -8.44 2.60
N ALA A 102 -22.44 -7.89 2.73
CA ALA A 102 -21.45 -7.97 1.67
C ALA A 102 -20.84 -9.38 1.62
N SER A 103 -20.69 -9.94 0.42
CA SER A 103 -20.00 -11.22 0.24
C SER A 103 -18.54 -11.08 0.67
N ARG A 104 -18.06 -12.01 1.50
CA ARG A 104 -16.69 -12.03 2.03
C ARG A 104 -16.00 -13.30 1.61
N THR A 105 -14.68 -13.22 1.49
CA THR A 105 -13.82 -14.37 1.21
C THR A 105 -12.69 -14.38 2.22
N VAL A 106 -12.47 -15.52 2.86
CA VAL A 106 -11.28 -15.77 3.68
C VAL A 106 -10.15 -16.15 2.74
N LEU A 107 -9.02 -15.45 2.86
CA LEU A 107 -7.83 -15.71 2.09
C LEU A 107 -7.04 -16.86 2.73
N THR A 108 -6.58 -17.80 1.93
CA THR A 108 -5.77 -18.94 2.38
C THR A 108 -4.58 -19.16 1.46
N GLY A 109 -3.45 -19.62 2.00
CA GLY A 109 -2.22 -19.88 1.25
C GLY A 109 -1.21 -18.75 1.36
N LYS A 110 -0.19 -18.76 0.49
CA LYS A 110 0.89 -17.77 0.51
C LYS A 110 0.40 -16.36 0.19
N VAL A 111 0.78 -15.40 1.02
CA VAL A 111 0.46 -13.98 0.86
C VAL A 111 1.71 -13.15 1.10
N MET A 112 1.97 -12.19 0.22
CA MET A 112 3.05 -11.23 0.30
C MET A 112 2.55 -9.92 0.87
N LEU A 113 3.20 -9.43 1.92
CA LEU A 113 2.90 -8.21 2.64
C LEU A 113 4.10 -7.27 2.58
N THR A 114 3.82 -5.98 2.52
CA THR A 114 4.83 -4.93 2.70
C THR A 114 4.19 -3.66 3.24
N LYS A 115 4.97 -2.85 3.96
CA LYS A 115 4.59 -1.49 4.37
C LYS A 115 5.28 -0.50 3.43
N ASN A 116 4.56 0.55 3.04
CA ASN A 116 5.16 1.68 2.32
C ASN A 116 5.62 2.75 3.33
N PRO A 117 6.86 3.27 3.27
CA PRO A 117 7.93 2.95 2.31
C PRO A 117 8.64 1.61 2.58
N CYS A 118 8.99 0.92 1.50
CA CYS A 118 9.80 -0.31 1.50
C CYS A 118 11.21 0.04 0.97
N ILE A 119 12.25 -0.20 1.77
CA ILE A 119 13.62 0.26 1.49
C ILE A 119 14.57 -0.92 1.28
N VAL A 120 14.48 -1.94 2.13
CA VAL A 120 15.31 -3.14 2.06
C VAL A 120 14.50 -4.34 1.60
N ALA A 121 15.16 -5.35 1.06
CA ALA A 121 14.47 -6.57 0.60
C ALA A 121 13.71 -7.27 1.74
N GLY A 122 14.21 -7.18 2.98
CA GLY A 122 13.55 -7.72 4.17
C GLY A 122 12.23 -7.04 4.56
N ASP A 123 11.91 -5.85 4.02
CA ASP A 123 10.65 -5.14 4.29
C ASP A 123 9.45 -5.79 3.57
N VAL A 124 9.71 -6.71 2.65
CA VAL A 124 8.68 -7.54 2.00
C VAL A 124 8.70 -8.91 2.65
N ARG A 125 7.52 -9.36 3.10
CA ARG A 125 7.36 -10.60 3.86
C ARG A 125 6.30 -11.48 3.23
N ILE A 126 6.60 -12.75 3.08
CA ILE A 126 5.68 -13.81 2.71
C ILE A 126 5.23 -14.50 3.99
N PHE A 127 3.92 -14.56 4.17
CA PHE A 127 3.24 -15.27 5.25
C PHE A 127 2.29 -16.32 4.69
N GLU A 128 1.87 -17.24 5.56
CA GLU A 128 0.79 -18.18 5.25
C GLU A 128 -0.53 -17.65 5.81
N ALA A 129 -1.47 -17.31 4.93
CA ALA A 129 -2.83 -16.99 5.36
C ALA A 129 -3.59 -18.27 5.70
N VAL A 130 -4.15 -18.31 6.91
CA VAL A 130 -4.88 -19.47 7.43
C VAL A 130 -6.28 -19.07 7.84
N ASP A 131 -7.23 -20.00 7.66
CA ASP A 131 -8.60 -19.81 8.10
C ASP A 131 -8.74 -20.06 9.61
N VAL A 132 -9.16 -19.03 10.34
CA VAL A 132 -9.43 -19.09 11.78
C VAL A 132 -10.86 -18.61 12.04
N PRO A 133 -11.82 -19.52 12.28
CA PRO A 133 -13.23 -19.19 12.48
C PRO A 133 -13.50 -18.13 13.56
N GLN A 134 -12.68 -18.11 14.61
CA GLN A 134 -12.78 -17.14 15.70
C GLN A 134 -12.50 -15.71 15.23
N LEU A 135 -11.72 -15.53 14.15
CA LEU A 135 -11.33 -14.24 13.60
C LEU A 135 -12.24 -13.77 12.46
N HIS A 136 -13.29 -14.52 12.08
CA HIS A 136 -14.21 -14.16 10.97
C HIS A 136 -14.98 -12.85 11.16
N HIS A 137 -15.00 -12.34 12.39
CA HIS A 137 -15.57 -11.03 12.71
C HIS A 137 -14.67 -9.86 12.23
N LEU A 138 -13.38 -10.12 12.00
CA LEU A 138 -12.41 -9.17 11.45
C LEU A 138 -12.48 -9.21 9.92
N VAL A 139 -12.73 -8.05 9.30
CA VAL A 139 -12.93 -7.93 7.84
C VAL A 139 -12.17 -6.72 7.31
N ASP A 140 -11.56 -6.88 6.13
CA ASP A 140 -10.77 -5.86 5.44
C ASP A 140 -9.59 -5.33 6.30
N VAL A 141 -9.03 -6.21 7.14
CA VAL A 141 -7.83 -6.02 7.96
C VAL A 141 -6.92 -7.23 7.86
N VAL A 142 -5.63 -7.03 8.10
CA VAL A 142 -4.65 -8.11 8.30
C VAL A 142 -4.48 -8.36 9.78
N VAL A 143 -4.64 -9.61 10.21
CA VAL A 143 -4.42 -10.00 11.60
C VAL A 143 -3.07 -10.69 11.73
N PHE A 144 -2.20 -10.12 12.56
CA PHE A 144 -0.88 -10.66 12.88
C PHE A 144 -0.91 -11.51 14.16
N PRO A 145 -0.02 -12.50 14.30
CA PRO A 145 0.07 -13.32 15.50
C PRO A 145 0.60 -12.50 16.68
N GLN A 146 0.07 -12.76 17.87
CA GLN A 146 0.56 -12.16 19.12
C GLN A 146 1.92 -12.74 19.55
N HIS A 147 2.25 -13.96 19.11
CA HIS A 147 3.42 -14.70 19.56
C HIS A 147 4.44 -14.88 18.43
N GLY A 148 5.71 -14.70 18.76
CA GLY A 148 6.82 -14.86 17.85
C GLY A 148 8.12 -14.32 18.46
N PRO A 149 9.28 -14.60 17.85
CA PRO A 149 10.56 -14.08 18.30
C PRO A 149 10.68 -12.56 18.09
N ARG A 150 10.00 -12.04 17.06
CA ARG A 150 9.94 -10.63 16.67
C ARG A 150 8.53 -10.35 16.14
N PRO A 151 7.89 -9.22 16.47
CA PRO A 151 6.61 -8.86 15.88
C PRO A 151 6.73 -8.75 14.36
N HIS A 152 5.83 -9.38 13.60
CA HIS A 152 5.87 -9.36 12.13
C HIS A 152 5.68 -7.95 11.53
N THR A 153 5.01 -7.05 12.25
CA THR A 153 4.89 -5.65 11.85
C THR A 153 6.26 -4.96 11.85
N ASP A 154 7.04 -5.18 12.91
CA ASP A 154 8.37 -4.60 13.09
C ASP A 154 9.38 -5.13 12.04
N GLU A 155 9.17 -6.33 11.51
CA GLU A 155 9.94 -6.89 10.40
C GLU A 155 9.77 -6.10 9.09
N MET A 156 8.69 -5.32 8.94
CA MET A 156 8.37 -4.53 7.75
C MET A 156 8.59 -3.05 8.03
N ALA A 157 9.77 -2.51 7.74
CA ALA A 157 10.10 -1.09 7.92
C ALA A 157 9.84 -0.54 9.35
N GLY A 158 9.94 -1.39 10.39
CA GLY A 158 9.73 -0.97 11.78
C GLY A 158 8.28 -0.57 12.08
N SER A 159 7.33 -1.15 11.36
CA SER A 159 5.89 -0.86 11.49
C SER A 159 5.34 -1.27 12.86
N ASP A 160 4.32 -0.55 13.31
CA ASP A 160 3.52 -0.93 14.46
C ASP A 160 2.02 -1.02 14.07
N LEU A 161 1.13 -1.00 15.06
CA LEU A 161 -0.31 -1.19 14.88
C LEU A 161 -1.11 0.04 15.36
N ASP A 162 -0.55 1.24 15.25
CA ASP A 162 -1.21 2.49 15.65
C ASP A 162 -2.10 3.13 14.55
N GLY A 163 -2.16 2.49 13.38
CA GLY A 163 -2.84 2.99 12.18
C GLY A 163 -2.16 2.60 10.87
N ASP A 164 -1.08 1.81 10.93
CA ASP A 164 -0.34 1.37 9.75
C ASP A 164 -1.19 0.55 8.76
N GLU A 165 -1.04 0.88 7.47
CA GLU A 165 -1.63 0.17 6.34
C GLU A 165 -0.58 -0.70 5.64
N TYR A 166 -0.96 -1.94 5.34
CA TYR A 166 -0.14 -2.93 4.64
C TYR A 166 -0.69 -3.19 3.25
N SER A 167 0.23 -3.32 2.29
CA SER A 167 -0.09 -3.81 0.95
C SER A 167 -0.06 -5.33 0.96
N VAL A 168 -1.23 -5.94 0.85
CA VAL A 168 -1.47 -7.39 0.90
C VAL A 168 -1.68 -7.90 -0.51
N MET A 169 -0.86 -8.84 -0.96
CA MET A 169 -0.87 -9.35 -2.33
C MET A 169 -0.85 -10.88 -2.30
N TRP A 170 -1.73 -11.52 -3.07
CA TRP A 170 -1.79 -12.99 -3.21
C TRP A 170 -1.70 -13.42 -4.68
N ASP A 171 -1.07 -12.58 -5.51
CA ASP A 171 -0.72 -12.88 -6.89
C ASP A 171 0.50 -13.80 -6.95
N GLN A 172 0.33 -15.02 -7.45
CA GLN A 172 1.41 -16.00 -7.54
C GLN A 172 2.51 -15.59 -8.53
N GLU A 173 2.21 -14.74 -9.53
CA GLU A 173 3.22 -14.27 -10.48
C GLU A 173 4.18 -13.24 -9.87
N LEU A 174 3.78 -12.61 -8.76
CA LEU A 174 4.57 -11.60 -8.05
C LEU A 174 5.20 -12.13 -6.76
N MET A 175 4.96 -13.39 -6.41
CA MET A 175 5.50 -13.99 -5.19
C MET A 175 7.02 -14.17 -5.28
N PHE A 176 7.72 -13.75 -4.23
CA PHE A 176 9.13 -14.12 -4.05
C PHE A 176 9.25 -15.59 -3.61
N GLU A 177 10.45 -16.15 -3.76
CA GLU A 177 10.71 -17.54 -3.38
C GLU A 177 10.86 -17.71 -1.86
N HIS A 178 11.47 -16.71 -1.21
CA HIS A 178 11.79 -16.73 0.22
C HIS A 178 11.76 -15.31 0.83
N ASN A 179 11.80 -15.26 2.16
CA ASN A 179 11.93 -14.04 2.93
C ASN A 179 13.40 -13.69 3.16
N GLU A 180 13.79 -12.47 2.84
CA GLU A 180 15.08 -11.91 3.25
C GLU A 180 15.08 -11.54 4.74
N ALA A 181 16.27 -11.39 5.32
CA ALA A 181 16.40 -11.00 6.72
C ALA A 181 15.84 -9.57 6.94
N PRO A 182 14.96 -9.36 7.94
CA PRO A 182 14.44 -8.03 8.24
C PRO A 182 15.55 -7.15 8.80
N LEU A 183 15.51 -5.85 8.47
CA LEU A 183 16.44 -4.88 9.05
C LEU A 183 16.16 -4.72 10.55
N ASP A 184 17.20 -4.63 11.37
CA ASP A 184 17.04 -4.28 12.78
C ASP A 184 16.92 -2.77 12.95
N PHE A 185 15.88 -2.35 13.69
CA PHE A 185 15.66 -0.97 14.08
C PHE A 185 16.03 -0.79 15.55
N PRO A 186 17.33 -0.64 15.88
CA PRO A 186 17.75 -0.50 17.27
C PRO A 186 17.12 0.76 17.86
N LYS A 187 16.31 0.61 18.90
CA LYS A 187 15.76 1.75 19.64
C LYS A 187 16.95 2.55 20.20
N PRO A 188 17.01 3.87 19.97
CA PRO A 188 18.07 4.68 20.55
C PRO A 188 18.02 4.51 22.06
N LYS A 189 19.17 4.20 22.67
CA LYS A 189 19.27 4.13 24.13
C LYS A 189 18.94 5.51 24.66
N ILE A 190 17.78 5.66 25.30
CA ILE A 190 17.40 6.90 25.97
C ILE A 190 18.31 7.02 27.19
N THR A 191 19.46 7.65 27.02
CA THR A 191 20.51 7.70 28.05
C THR A 191 20.13 8.63 29.20
N THR A 192 19.20 9.57 28.99
CA THR A 192 18.75 10.49 30.04
C THR A 192 17.33 10.98 29.77
N LYS A 193 16.38 10.66 30.66
CA LYS A 193 15.20 11.50 30.85
C LYS A 193 15.68 12.77 31.55
N ASN A 194 16.20 13.73 30.80
CA ASN A 194 16.40 15.06 31.35
C ASN A 194 15.00 15.65 31.51
N GLU A 195 14.45 15.59 32.72
CA GLU A 195 13.27 16.37 33.06
C GLU A 195 13.64 17.83 32.80
N VAL A 196 12.99 18.43 31.80
CA VAL A 196 13.21 19.83 31.46
C VAL A 196 12.51 20.66 32.53
N GLU A 197 13.25 21.50 33.24
CA GLU A 197 12.65 22.45 34.17
C GLU A 197 11.66 23.35 33.43
N GLU A 198 10.52 23.65 34.07
CA GLU A 198 9.40 24.39 33.46
C GLU A 198 9.84 25.73 32.84
N ASP A 199 10.80 26.40 33.47
CA ASP A 199 11.37 27.68 33.05
C ASP A 199 12.25 27.59 31.78
N HIS A 200 12.68 26.39 31.40
CA HIS A 200 13.58 26.14 30.26
C HIS A 200 12.86 25.51 29.05
N VAL A 201 11.56 25.23 29.15
CA VAL A 201 10.78 24.58 28.09
C VAL A 201 10.80 25.40 26.79
N ASP A 202 10.63 26.72 26.85
CA ASP A 202 10.64 27.57 25.65
C ASP A 202 12.00 27.51 24.92
N LEU A 203 13.10 27.50 25.67
CA LEU A 203 14.44 27.42 25.09
C LEU A 203 14.68 26.05 24.43
N GLU A 204 14.27 24.96 25.08
CA GLU A 204 14.40 23.61 24.52
C GLU A 204 13.50 23.41 23.30
N MET A 205 12.28 23.96 23.29
CA MET A 205 11.42 23.96 22.10
C MET A 205 12.08 24.69 20.93
N ARG A 206 12.67 25.87 21.15
CA ARG A 206 13.40 26.60 20.09
C ARG A 206 14.60 25.81 19.57
N LYS A 207 15.36 25.17 20.45
CA LYS A 207 16.48 24.29 20.08
C LYS A 207 16.01 23.07 19.29
N PHE A 208 14.89 22.45 19.68
CA PHE A 208 14.29 21.34 18.97
C PHE A 208 13.94 21.74 17.53
N PHE A 209 13.21 22.85 17.34
CA PHE A 209 12.88 23.32 15.99
C PHE A 209 14.12 23.68 15.17
N SER A 210 15.11 24.34 15.78
CA SER A 210 16.36 24.67 15.07
C SER A 210 17.11 23.42 14.63
N THR A 211 17.16 22.40 15.49
CA THR A 211 17.80 21.11 15.19
C THR A 211 17.03 20.37 14.11
N TYR A 212 15.71 20.29 14.23
CA TYR A 212 14.82 19.67 13.23
C TYR A 212 15.04 20.30 11.85
N VAL A 213 14.98 21.63 11.73
CA VAL A 213 15.16 22.33 10.44
C VAL A 213 16.54 22.07 9.83
N LYS A 214 17.59 21.88 10.64
CA LYS A 214 18.93 21.56 10.16
C LYS A 214 19.09 20.10 9.73
N GLN A 215 18.36 19.20 10.35
CA GLN A 215 18.50 17.75 10.18
C GLN A 215 17.47 17.15 9.22
N ASP A 216 16.41 17.89 8.89
CA ASP A 216 15.36 17.44 7.97
C ASP A 216 15.93 17.24 6.55
N SER A 217 16.36 16.00 6.31
CA SER A 217 17.05 15.55 5.11
C SER A 217 16.47 14.24 4.57
N ILE A 218 15.32 13.82 5.10
CA ILE A 218 14.66 12.54 4.81
C ILE A 218 14.45 12.38 3.29
N GLY A 219 13.93 13.42 2.64
CA GLY A 219 13.70 13.39 1.19
C GLY A 219 14.99 13.26 0.37
N SER A 220 16.06 13.95 0.78
CA SER A 220 17.37 13.86 0.12
C SER A 220 18.00 12.48 0.29
N ILE A 221 17.91 11.91 1.51
CA ILE A 221 18.39 10.56 1.82
C ILE A 221 17.60 9.54 1.01
N SER A 222 16.27 9.63 0.98
CA SER A 222 15.41 8.74 0.20
C SER A 222 15.77 8.76 -1.29
N ASN A 223 16.02 9.93 -1.87
CA ASN A 223 16.43 10.04 -3.28
C ASN A 223 17.82 9.42 -3.51
N ALA A 224 18.76 9.63 -2.60
CA ALA A 224 20.09 9.02 -2.68
C ALA A 224 20.02 7.48 -2.62
N PHE A 225 19.15 6.94 -1.76
CA PHE A 225 18.87 5.50 -1.70
C PHE A 225 18.35 4.96 -3.02
N MET A 226 17.39 5.63 -3.66
CA MET A 226 16.86 5.22 -4.96
C MET A 226 17.95 5.22 -6.04
N VAL A 227 18.74 6.30 -6.14
CA VAL A 227 19.83 6.40 -7.12
C VAL A 227 20.90 5.32 -6.90
N ASN A 228 21.27 5.04 -5.65
CA ASN A 228 22.23 3.97 -5.33
C ASN A 228 21.67 2.59 -5.68
N ALA A 229 20.38 2.33 -5.42
CA ALA A 229 19.74 1.08 -5.79
C ALA A 229 19.71 0.90 -7.32
N ASP A 230 19.43 1.96 -8.09
CA ASP A 230 19.44 1.93 -9.55
C ASP A 230 20.84 1.66 -10.13
N LEU A 231 21.89 2.24 -9.54
CA LEU A 231 23.26 2.13 -10.04
C LEU A 231 23.95 0.82 -9.64
N TYR A 232 23.71 0.33 -8.43
CA TYR A 232 24.48 -0.76 -7.82
C TYR A 232 23.64 -1.99 -7.45
N GLY A 233 22.32 -1.91 -7.59
CA GLY A 233 21.39 -2.98 -7.23
C GLY A 233 20.97 -2.97 -5.76
N ILE A 234 20.00 -3.82 -5.44
CA ILE A 234 19.36 -3.83 -4.12
C ILE A 234 20.22 -4.45 -3.00
N ASP A 235 21.21 -5.26 -3.36
CA ASP A 235 22.07 -5.98 -2.41
C ASP A 235 23.42 -5.26 -2.18
N SER A 236 23.57 -4.06 -2.71
CA SER A 236 24.82 -3.30 -2.58
C SER A 236 25.06 -2.84 -1.13
N GLU A 237 26.26 -3.10 -0.61
CA GLU A 237 26.69 -2.67 0.73
C GLU A 237 26.75 -1.12 0.89
N VAL A 238 26.78 -0.39 -0.22
CA VAL A 238 26.85 1.10 -0.27
C VAL A 238 25.58 1.77 0.27
N LYS A 239 24.53 0.98 0.57
CA LYS A 239 23.25 1.44 1.11
C LYS A 239 23.28 1.90 2.56
N SER A 240 24.37 1.69 3.30
CA SER A 240 24.44 2.07 4.72
C SER A 240 25.03 3.48 4.86
N ILE A 241 24.16 4.50 4.90
CA ILE A 241 24.52 5.85 5.39
C ILE A 241 24.04 5.97 6.84
#